data_AF-A0A8J7HQT0-F1
#
_entry.id   AF-A0A8J7HQT0-F1
#
_cell.length_a   1.000
_cell.length_b   1.000
_cell.length_c   1.000
_cell.angle_alpha   90.00
_cell.angle_beta   90.00
_cell.angle_gamma   90.00
#
_symmetry.space_group_name_H-M   'P 1'
#
loop_
_entity.id
_entity.type
_entity.pdbx_description
1 polymer ?
#
loop_
_entity_poly.entity_id
_entity_poly.type
_entity_poly.pdbx_seq_one_letter_code
_entity_poly.pdbx_strand_id
1 'polypeptide(L)' 'MPLSKDDFNGFTINLYVDEQGDWLAHFQEMPNISAFGDTPQQALEELKLAWELVKEDYQEKGKDIPVAPARNKLFSL' A
#
# COMPACT_ATOMS: atom_id res chain seq x y z
N MET A 1 12.75 7.56 4.48
CA MET A 1 12.51 8.42 3.29
C MET A 1 11.06 8.88 3.34
N PRO A 2 10.75 10.13 2.97
CA PRO A 2 9.36 10.60 2.99
C PRO A 2 8.49 9.80 2.02
N LEU A 3 7.20 9.67 2.35
CA LEU A 3 6.21 9.04 1.48
C LEU A 3 6.07 9.82 0.16
N SER A 4 6.06 9.10 -0.94
CA SER A 4 5.82 9.63 -2.29
C SER A 4 4.53 9.05 -2.87
N LYS A 5 3.92 9.76 -3.83
CA LYS A 5 2.71 9.26 -4.52
C LYS A 5 2.96 7.96 -5.29
N ASP A 6 4.21 7.67 -5.65
CA ASP A 6 4.58 6.51 -6.43
C ASP A 6 4.93 5.28 -5.56
N ASP A 7 5.06 5.45 -4.24
CA ASP A 7 5.47 4.38 -3.32
C ASP A 7 4.54 3.15 -3.37
N PHE A 8 3.28 3.36 -3.74
CA PHE A 8 2.24 2.34 -3.70
C PHE A 8 1.70 1.96 -5.07
N ASN A 9 2.48 2.14 -6.14
CA ASN A 9 2.10 1.73 -7.50
C ASN A 9 0.73 2.27 -7.98
N GLY A 10 0.24 3.36 -7.39
CA GLY A 10 -1.04 3.99 -7.69
C GLY A 10 -2.27 3.36 -7.00
N PHE A 11 -2.08 2.45 -6.03
CA PHE A 11 -3.18 1.86 -5.27
C PHE A 11 -3.89 2.91 -4.41
N THR A 12 -5.20 2.72 -4.21
CA THR A 12 -5.97 3.56 -3.32
C THR A 12 -5.74 3.07 -1.89
N ILE A 13 -5.42 3.99 -0.97
CA ILE A 13 -5.19 3.66 0.44
C ILE A 13 -6.39 4.12 1.24
N ASN A 14 -6.98 3.18 1.99
CA ASN A 14 -7.95 3.51 3.02
C ASN A 14 -7.23 3.61 4.37
N LEU A 15 -7.63 4.62 5.16
CA LEU A 15 -7.18 4.83 6.53
C LEU A 15 -8.39 4.78 7.46
N TYR A 16 -8.31 3.95 8.49
CA TYR A 16 -9.31 3.86 9.55
C TYR A 16 -8.63 4.06 10.90
N VAL A 17 -9.38 4.58 11.86
CA VAL A 17 -8.98 4.59 13.27
C VAL A 17 -9.90 3.63 14.02
N ASP A 18 -9.33 2.80 14.88
CA ASP A 18 -10.11 1.86 15.69
C ASP A 18 -10.59 2.51 17.01
N GLU A 19 -11.28 1.73 17.85
CA GLU A 19 -11.82 2.22 19.13
C GLU A 19 -10.73 2.56 20.15
N GLN A 20 -9.52 2.05 19.98
CA GLN A 20 -8.35 2.31 20.84
C GLN A 20 -7.52 3.49 20.36
N GLY A 21 -7.78 3.98 19.15
CA GLY A 21 -7.07 5.10 18.52
C GLY A 21 -5.95 4.67 17.56
N ASP A 22 -5.79 3.37 17.33
CA ASP A 22 -4.79 2.84 16.40
C ASP A 22 -5.26 3.04 14.96
N TRP A 23 -4.32 3.41 14.09
CA TRP A 23 -4.59 3.63 12.68
C TRP A 23 -4.31 2.36 11.88
N LEU A 24 -5.28 1.96 11.06
CA LEU A 24 -5.16 0.90 10.07
C LEU A 24 -5.07 1.51 8.67
N ALA A 25 -3.99 1.23 7.95
CA ALA A 25 -3.84 1.54 6.54
C ALA A 25 -3.90 0.25 5.70
N HIS A 26 -4.64 0.24 4.60
CA HIS A 26 -4.63 -0.89 3.66
C HIS A 26 -4.92 -0.45 2.21
N PHE A 27 -4.51 -1.25 1.23
CA PHE A 27 -4.92 -1.03 -0.16
C PHE A 27 -6.38 -1.41 -0.36
N GLN A 28 -7.17 -0.54 -0.99
CA GLN A 28 -8.58 -0.81 -1.30
C GLN A 28 -8.72 -2.05 -2.19
N GLU A 29 -7.83 -2.19 -3.18
CA GLU A 29 -7.85 -3.28 -4.16
C GLU A 29 -7.22 -4.58 -3.63
N MET A 30 -6.39 -4.51 -2.57
CA MET A 30 -5.73 -5.65 -1.93
C MET A 30 -5.74 -5.52 -0.40
N PRO A 31 -6.90 -5.69 0.28
CA PRO A 31 -7.03 -5.42 1.71
C PRO A 31 -6.16 -6.30 2.62
N ASN A 32 -5.65 -7.41 2.11
CA ASN A 32 -4.71 -8.28 2.81
C ASN A 32 -3.30 -7.67 2.95
N ILE A 33 -3.01 -6.57 2.24
CA ILE A 33 -1.81 -5.78 2.43
C ILE A 33 -2.20 -4.56 3.24
N SER A 34 -1.86 -4.65 4.52
CA SER A 34 -2.29 -3.71 5.55
C SER A 34 -1.20 -3.51 6.59
N ALA A 35 -1.23 -2.38 7.29
CA ALA A 35 -0.39 -2.14 8.43
C ALA A 35 -1.08 -1.24 9.46
N PHE A 36 -0.61 -1.32 10.70
CA PHE A 36 -1.07 -0.49 11.80
C PHE A 36 -0.03 0.55 12.21
N GLY A 37 -0.47 1.60 12.90
CA GLY A 37 0.42 2.52 13.59
C GLY A 37 -0.34 3.44 14.54
N ASP A 38 0.37 4.01 15.52
CA ASP A 38 -0.23 4.91 16.51
C ASP A 38 -0.69 6.26 15.89
N THR A 39 -0.21 6.55 14.68
CA THR A 39 -0.55 7.74 13.89
C THR A 39 -0.87 7.36 12.44
N PRO A 40 -1.62 8.20 11.69
CA PRO A 40 -1.85 7.95 10.27
C PRO A 40 -0.54 7.83 9.48
N GLN A 41 0.46 8.64 9.83
CA GLN A 41 1.76 8.66 9.18
C GLN A 41 2.51 7.35 9.42
N GLN A 42 2.55 6.86 10.67
CA GLN A 42 3.18 5.58 10.97
C GLN A 42 2.49 4.42 10.25
N ALA A 43 1.15 4.39 10.23
CA ALA A 43 0.43 3.34 9.50
C ALA A 43 0.75 3.33 8.00
N LEU A 44 0.97 4.50 7.38
CA LEU A 44 1.39 4.60 5.98
C LEU A 44 2.86 4.19 5.78
N GLU A 45 3.76 4.52 6.71
CA GLU A 45 5.17 4.10 6.66
C GLU A 45 5.30 2.58 6.80
N GLU A 46 4.54 1.98 7.71
CA GLU A 46 4.48 0.52 7.88
C GLU A 46 3.81 -0.15 6.67
N LEU A 47 2.77 0.45 6.09
CA LEU A 47 2.16 -0.06 4.85
C LEU A 47 3.16 -0.06 3.70
N LYS A 48 4.03 0.97 3.61
CA LYS A 48 5.11 1.02 2.63
C LYS A 48 6.09 -0.14 2.84
N LEU A 49 6.50 -0.39 4.08
CA LEU A 49 7.37 -1.52 4.40
C LEU A 49 6.72 -2.86 4.00
N ALA A 50 5.47 -3.08 4.38
CA ALA A 50 4.71 -4.26 3.99
C ALA A 50 4.63 -4.41 2.46
N TRP A 51 4.46 -3.31 1.72
CA TRP A 51 4.44 -3.33 0.27
C TRP A 51 5.79 -3.66 -0.37
N GLU A 52 6.90 -3.13 0.17
CA GLU A 52 8.25 -3.53 -0.30
C GLU A 52 8.47 -5.03 -0.12
N LEU A 53 8.10 -5.60 1.03
CA LEU A 53 8.22 -7.04 1.29
C LEU A 53 7.38 -7.88 0.32
N VAL A 54 6.17 -7.42 -0.02
CA VAL A 54 5.34 -8.09 -1.04
C VAL A 54 6.00 -8.01 -2.42
N LYS A 55 6.57 -6.86 -2.81
CA LYS A 55 7.27 -6.74 -4.08
C LYS A 55 8.48 -7.66 -4.18
N GLU A 56 9.24 -7.79 -3.09
CA GLU A 56 10.37 -8.73 -3.00
C GLU A 56 9.89 -10.18 -3.22
N ASP A 57 8.82 -10.63 -2.55
CA ASP A 57 8.25 -11.97 -2.73
C ASP A 57 7.78 -12.23 -4.19
N TYR A 58 7.20 -11.22 -4.84
CA TYR A 58 6.82 -11.30 -6.25
C TYR A 58 8.04 -11.47 -7.16
N GLN A 59 9.08 -10.67 -6.94
CA GLN A 59 10.33 -10.73 -7.69
C GLN A 59 11.01 -12.09 -7.54
N GLU A 60 11.11 -12.61 -6.31
CA GLU A 60 11.69 -13.94 -6.03
C GLU A 60 10.94 -15.08 -6.75
N LYS A 61 9.63 -14.91 -6.95
CA LYS A 61 8.77 -15.87 -7.67
C LYS A 61 8.70 -15.62 -9.18
N GLY A 62 9.42 -14.64 -9.71
CA GLY A 62 9.37 -14.27 -11.13
C GLY A 62 8.00 -13.78 -11.58
N LYS A 63 7.24 -13.13 -10.69
CA LYS A 63 5.91 -12.57 -10.98
C LYS A 63 6.00 -11.06 -11.20
N ASP A 64 5.09 -10.55 -12.04
CA ASP A 64 4.96 -9.11 -12.26
C ASP A 64 4.41 -8.39 -11.03
N ILE A 65 5.05 -7.28 -10.65
CA ILE A 65 4.61 -6.44 -9.53
C ILE A 65 3.26 -5.81 -9.86
N PRO A 66 2.23 -5.94 -8.99
CA PRO A 66 0.92 -5.35 -9.23
C PRO A 66 0.97 -3.82 -9.36
N VAL A 67 0.11 -3.30 -10.23
CA VAL A 67 -0.18 -1.87 -10.38
C VAL A 67 -1.68 -1.65 -10.29
N ALA A 68 -2.10 -0.50 -9.77
CA ALA A 68 -3.51 -0.25 -9.56
C ALA A 68 -4.30 -0.20 -10.88
N PRO A 69 -5.53 -0.76 -10.93
CA PRO A 69 -6.36 -0.73 -12.11
C PRO A 69 -6.66 0.69 -12.62
N ALA A 70 -6.78 1.66 -11.71
CA ALA A 70 -6.98 3.07 -12.04
C ALA A 70 -5.79 3.67 -12.81
N ARG A 71 -4.56 3.22 -12.51
CA ARG A 71 -3.34 3.63 -13.22
C ARG A 71 -3.29 3.02 -14.63
N ASN A 72 -3.77 1.79 -14.82
CA ASN A 72 -3.79 1.14 -16.14
C ASN A 72 -4.69 1.87 -17.15
N LYS A 73 -5.74 2.57 -16.72
CA LYS A 73 -6.62 3.34 -17.62
C LYS A 73 -6.00 4.65 -18.11
N LEU A 74 -5.03 5.22 -17.39
CA LEU A 74 -4.37 6.49 -17.75
C LEU A 74 -3.31 6.32 -18.85
N PHE A 75 -2.73 5.12 -18.98
CA PHE A 75 -1.72 4.81 -20.00
C PHE A 75 -2.30 4.05 -21.21
N SER A 76 -3.61 3.80 -21.23
CA SER A 76 -4.33 3.14 -22.33
C SER A 76 -5.12 4.11 -23.22
N LEU A 77 -4.79 5.42 -23.19
CA LEU A 77 -5.32 6.48 -24.04
C LEU A 77 -4.18 7.12 -24.84
#